data_AF-A0A1S1XCR6-F1
#
_entry.id   AF-A0A1S1XCR6-F1
#
_cell.length_a   1.000
_cell.length_b   1.000
_cell.length_c   1.000
_cell.angle_alpha   90.00
_cell.angle_beta   90.00
_cell.angle_gamma   90.00
#
_symmetry.space_group_name_H-M   'P 1'
#
loop_
_entity.id
_entity.type
_entity.pdbx_description
1 polymer ?
#
loop_
_entity_poly.entity_id
_entity_poly.type
_entity_poly.pdbx_seq_one_letter_code
_entity_poly.pdbx_strand_id
1 'polypeptide(L)'
;MLMSPQQAGVEEWVQSLVLWLKLGVEACGALVIAAGVLLLAGRYLRQALSGQRPDYNQLRLAFARFLALALELQLAADILSTAVAPSWDQIGKLGAIAVLRTALNYFLAREMRETESARAA
;
A
#
# COMPACT_ATOMS: atom_id res chain seq x y z
N MET A 1 27.13 22.74 30.50
CA MET A 1 25.71 22.29 30.63
C MET A 1 25.18 22.08 29.22
N LEU A 2 25.35 20.87 28.68
CA LEU A 2 24.74 20.48 27.42
C LEU A 2 23.28 20.13 27.74
N MET A 3 22.33 20.94 27.25
CA MET A 3 20.90 20.61 27.31
C MET A 3 20.71 19.23 26.68
N SER A 4 20.09 18.30 27.40
CA SER A 4 19.69 17.03 26.81
C SER A 4 18.64 17.29 25.73
N PRO A 5 18.65 16.58 24.59
CA PRO A 5 17.67 16.77 23.51
C PRO A 5 16.20 16.63 23.96
N GLN A 6 15.96 15.97 25.10
CA GLN A 6 14.67 15.91 25.80
C GLN A 6 14.15 17.27 26.29
N GLN A 7 15.03 18.24 26.58
CA GLN A 7 14.64 19.59 27.02
C GLN A 7 14.38 20.56 25.86
N ALA A 8 14.73 20.17 24.63
CA ALA A 8 14.71 21.06 23.47
C ALA A 8 13.48 20.88 22.54
N GLY A 9 12.57 19.94 22.83
CA GLY A 9 11.39 19.66 21.97
C GLY A 9 11.74 19.16 20.56
N VAL A 10 13.02 18.85 20.30
CA VAL A 10 13.53 18.40 18.99
C VAL A 10 12.94 17.05 18.61
N GLU A 11 12.72 16.18 19.59
CA GLU A 11 12.16 14.84 19.38
C GLU A 11 10.70 14.91 18.89
N GLU A 12 9.88 15.79 19.47
CA GLU A 12 8.48 16.01 19.03
C GLU A 12 8.41 16.57 17.60
N TRP A 13 9.32 17.48 17.26
CA TRP A 13 9.43 18.03 15.90
C TRP A 13 9.81 16.96 14.87
N VAL A 14 10.78 16.11 15.19
CA VAL A 14 11.20 15.00 14.32
C VAL A 14 10.07 13.99 14.16
N GLN A 15 9.40 13.60 15.24
CA GLN A 15 8.26 12.68 15.18
C GLN A 15 7.12 13.22 14.31
N SER A 16 6.76 14.49 14.50
CA SER A 16 5.72 15.15 13.70
C SER A 16 6.09 15.16 12.21
N LEU A 17 7.33 15.50 11.89
CA LEU A 17 7.82 15.53 10.52
C LEU A 17 7.77 14.15 9.86
N VAL A 18 8.21 13.10 10.56
CA VAL A 18 8.16 11.74 10.02
C VAL A 18 6.72 11.26 9.82
N LEU A 19 5.78 11.62 10.71
CA LEU A 19 4.37 11.29 10.55
C LEU A 19 3.76 11.96 9.31
N TRP A 20 4.09 13.23 9.04
CA TRP A 20 3.65 13.91 7.82
C TRP A 20 4.26 13.28 6.56
N LEU A 21 5.54 12.90 6.61
CA LEU A 21 6.19 12.20 5.51
C LEU A 21 5.54 10.84 5.24
N LYS A 22 5.29 10.06 6.30
CA LYS A 22 4.58 8.78 6.20
C LYS A 22 3.22 8.96 5.52
N LEU A 23 2.41 9.92 5.99
CA LEU A 23 1.10 10.21 5.42
C LEU A 23 1.20 10.60 3.93
N GLY A 24 2.19 11.41 3.57
CA GLY A 24 2.45 11.77 2.17
C GLY A 24 2.79 10.56 1.31
N VAL A 25 3.64 9.66 1.80
CA VAL A 25 4.01 8.43 1.08
C VAL A 25 2.82 7.47 0.94
N GLU A 26 2.01 7.30 2.00
CA GLU A 26 0.78 6.51 1.95
C GLU A 26 -0.22 7.09 0.93
N ALA A 27 -0.39 8.41 0.91
CA ALA A 27 -1.25 9.09 -0.06
C ALA A 27 -0.76 8.88 -1.49
N CYS A 28 0.55 9.00 -1.74
CA CYS A 28 1.14 8.69 -3.04
C CYS A 28 0.88 7.23 -3.46
N GLY A 29 1.07 6.26 -2.55
CA GLY A 29 0.74 4.86 -2.80
C GLY A 29 -0.72 4.66 -3.17
N ALA A 30 -1.64 5.29 -2.46
CA ALA A 30 -3.07 5.25 -2.77
C ALA A 30 -3.38 5.87 -4.15
N LEU A 31 -2.74 6.99 -4.50
CA LEU A 31 -2.89 7.63 -5.81
C LEU A 31 -2.37 6.74 -6.96
N VAL A 32 -1.26 6.04 -6.76
CA VAL A 32 -0.73 5.08 -7.74
C VAL A 32 -1.74 3.96 -7.99
N ILE A 33 -2.33 3.39 -6.93
CA ILE A 33 -3.38 2.37 -7.06
C ILE A 33 -4.58 2.93 -7.81
N ALA A 34 -5.06 4.12 -7.42
CA ALA A 34 -6.20 4.78 -8.06
C ALA A 34 -5.95 5.02 -9.56
N ALA A 35 -4.77 5.52 -9.92
CA ALA A 35 -4.37 5.71 -11.32
C ALA A 35 -4.35 4.39 -12.09
N GLY A 36 -3.81 3.32 -11.49
CA GLY A 36 -3.82 1.98 -12.06
C GLY A 36 -5.24 1.48 -12.36
N VAL A 37 -6.17 1.66 -11.40
CA VAL A 37 -7.59 1.29 -11.57
C VAL A 37 -8.25 2.11 -12.67
N LEU A 38 -8.06 3.43 -12.70
CA LEU A 38 -8.65 4.30 -13.73
C LEU A 38 -8.15 3.95 -15.13
N LEU A 39 -6.84 3.70 -15.28
CA LEU A 39 -6.26 3.29 -16.55
C LEU A 39 -6.79 1.93 -17.02
N LEU A 40 -6.98 0.99 -16.09
CA LEU A 40 -7.51 -0.33 -16.39
C LEU A 40 -8.98 -0.26 -16.83
N ALA A 41 -9.80 0.48 -16.09
CA ALA A 41 -11.20 0.72 -16.40
C ALA A 41 -11.36 1.42 -17.77
N GLY A 42 -10.55 2.45 -18.04
CA GLY A 42 -10.57 3.15 -19.33
C GLY A 42 -10.17 2.25 -20.49
N ARG A 43 -9.13 1.41 -20.33
CA ARG A 43 -8.73 0.42 -21.35
C ARG A 43 -9.81 -0.64 -21.58
N TYR A 44 -10.44 -1.12 -20.52
CA TYR A 44 -11.50 -2.11 -20.62
C TYR A 44 -12.71 -1.53 -21.37
N LEU A 45 -13.16 -0.34 -20.98
CA LEU A 45 -14.29 0.35 -21.60
C LEU A 45 -14.03 0.64 -23.08
N ARG A 46 -12.84 1.13 -23.44
CA ARG A 46 -12.47 1.39 -24.83
C ARG A 46 -12.47 0.13 -25.68
N GLN A 47 -11.98 -1.00 -25.15
CA GLN A 47 -11.99 -2.28 -25.86
C GLN A 47 -13.41 -2.81 -26.05
N ALA A 48 -14.24 -2.75 -25.00
CA ALA A 48 -15.64 -3.14 -25.06
C ALA A 48 -16.43 -2.32 -26.11
N LEU A 49 -16.22 -1.00 -26.16
CA LEU A 49 -16.84 -0.12 -27.16
C LEU A 49 -16.33 -0.39 -28.59
N SER A 50 -15.09 -0.84 -28.74
CA SER A 50 -14.52 -1.19 -30.06
C SER A 50 -14.87 -2.60 -30.54
N GLY A 51 -15.65 -3.38 -29.76
CA GLY A 51 -16.02 -4.76 -30.10
C GLY A 51 -14.86 -5.78 -30.01
N GLN A 52 -13.69 -5.36 -29.51
CA GLN A 52 -12.54 -6.23 -29.33
C GLN A 52 -12.64 -6.98 -28.00
N ARG A 53 -12.28 -8.27 -27.99
CA ARG A 53 -12.19 -9.02 -26.74
C ARG A 53 -10.98 -8.53 -25.93
N PRO A 54 -11.17 -8.04 -24.71
CA PRO A 54 -10.06 -7.54 -23.92
C PRO A 54 -9.10 -8.68 -23.55
N ASP A 55 -7.81 -8.45 -23.78
CA ASP A 55 -6.76 -9.33 -23.27
C ASP A 55 -6.61 -9.10 -21.75
N TYR A 56 -7.35 -9.92 -20.99
CA TYR A 56 -7.33 -9.90 -19.53
C TYR A 56 -5.93 -10.07 -18.95
N ASN A 57 -5.06 -10.83 -19.62
CA ASN A 57 -3.72 -11.10 -19.10
C ASN A 57 -2.83 -9.86 -19.21
N GLN A 58 -2.92 -9.14 -20.35
CA GLN A 58 -2.23 -7.86 -20.50
C GLN A 58 -2.74 -6.79 -19.54
N LEU A 59 -4.07 -6.70 -19.35
CA LEU A 59 -4.66 -5.77 -18.38
C LEU A 59 -4.17 -6.09 -16.96
N ARG A 60 -4.23 -7.36 -16.55
CA ARG A 60 -3.74 -7.82 -15.25
C ARG A 60 -2.25 -7.49 -15.05
N LEU A 61 -1.41 -7.74 -16.06
CA LEU A 61 0.03 -7.46 -15.98
C LEU A 61 0.31 -5.96 -15.86
N ALA A 62 -0.43 -5.12 -16.59
CA ALA A 62 -0.33 -3.67 -16.49
C ALA A 62 -0.72 -3.19 -15.08
N PHE A 63 -1.83 -3.69 -14.52
CA PHE A 63 -2.26 -3.34 -13.17
C PHE A 63 -1.27 -3.82 -12.09
N ALA A 64 -0.70 -5.02 -12.26
CA ALA A 64 0.29 -5.57 -11.33
C ALA A 64 1.51 -4.63 -11.14
N ARG A 65 1.91 -3.88 -12.17
CA ARG A 65 3.00 -2.88 -12.07
C ARG A 65 2.63 -1.70 -11.18
N PHE A 66 1.39 -1.22 -11.25
CA PHE A 66 0.90 -0.17 -10.34
C PHE A 66 0.83 -0.66 -8.90
N LEU A 67 0.35 -1.89 -8.69
CA LEU A 67 0.33 -2.50 -7.37
C LEU A 67 1.73 -2.68 -6.79
N ALA A 68 2.69 -3.16 -7.57
CA ALA A 68 4.08 -3.30 -7.13
C ALA A 68 4.67 -1.96 -6.68
N LEU A 69 4.50 -0.91 -7.48
CA LEU A 69 4.96 0.44 -7.12
C LEU A 69 4.29 0.97 -5.84
N ALA A 70 2.97 0.77 -5.71
CA ALA A 70 2.25 1.19 -4.50
C ALA A 70 2.71 0.43 -3.25
N LEU A 71 3.05 -0.86 -3.39
CA LEU A 71 3.59 -1.68 -2.30
C LEU A 71 4.98 -1.22 -1.88
N GLU A 72 5.86 -0.85 -2.82
CA GLU A 72 7.17 -0.28 -2.51
C GLU A 72 7.04 1.04 -1.73
N LEU A 73 6.10 1.90 -2.13
CA LEU A 73 5.80 3.14 -1.38
C LEU A 73 5.25 2.85 0.01
N GLN A 74 4.30 1.92 0.14
CA GLN A 74 3.76 1.55 1.44
C GLN A 74 4.82 0.95 2.37
N LEU A 75 5.71 0.11 1.84
CA LEU A 75 6.84 -0.42 2.59
C LEU A 75 7.75 0.71 3.10
N ALA A 76 8.02 1.74 2.28
CA ALA A 76 8.78 2.90 2.71
C ALA A 76 8.07 3.67 3.85
N ALA A 77 6.74 3.82 3.77
CA ALA A 77 5.95 4.43 4.85
C ALA A 77 5.99 3.62 6.15
N ASP A 78 5.96 2.29 6.05
CA ASP A 78 6.07 1.40 7.21
C ASP A 78 7.46 1.51 7.87
N ILE A 79 8.53 1.59 7.08
CA ILE A 79 9.90 1.84 7.58
C ILE A 79 10.00 3.19 8.30
N LEU A 80 9.40 4.25 7.73
CA LEU A 80 9.33 5.56 8.41
C LEU A 80 8.63 5.45 9.77
N SER A 81 7.54 4.67 9.83
CA SER A 81 6.79 4.49 11.07
C SER A 81 7.53 3.71 12.16
N THR A 82 8.42 2.79 11.79
CA THR A 82 9.23 2.05 12.77
C THR A 82 10.43 2.86 13.27
N ALA A 83 10.95 3.79 12.47
CA ALA A 83 12.10 4.62 12.82
C ALA A 83 11.82 5.63 13.96
N VAL A 84 10.57 6.05 14.13
CA VAL A 84 10.17 7.06 15.14
C VAL A 84 9.39 6.49 16.32
N ALA A 85 9.31 5.15 16.44
CA ALA A 85 8.66 4.38 17.51
C ALA A 85 7.82 5.25 18.47
N PRO A 86 6.60 5.64 18.06
CA PRO A 86 5.71 6.40 18.91
C PRO A 86 5.26 5.46 20.05
N SER A 87 4.76 6.00 21.16
CA SER A 87 4.36 5.24 22.37
C SER A 87 3.72 3.84 22.10
N TRP A 88 3.88 2.88 23.02
CA TRP A 88 3.38 1.50 22.88
C TRP A 88 1.92 1.38 22.38
N ASP A 89 1.05 2.36 22.67
CA ASP A 89 -0.33 2.44 22.16
C ASP A 89 -0.39 2.67 20.63
N GLN A 90 0.47 3.54 20.10
CA GLN A 90 0.57 3.83 18.67
C GLN A 90 1.24 2.68 17.91
N ILE A 91 2.24 2.02 18.50
CA ILE A 91 2.82 0.77 17.96
C ILE A 91 1.76 -0.33 17.90
N GLY A 92 0.92 -0.47 18.93
CA GLY A 92 -0.18 -1.43 18.96
C GLY A 92 -1.18 -1.23 17.82
N LYS A 93 -1.60 0.02 17.57
CA LYS A 93 -2.50 0.38 16.44
C LYS A 93 -1.86 0.08 15.10
N LEU A 94 -0.58 0.43 14.93
CA LEU A 94 0.16 0.18 13.69
C LEU A 94 0.31 -1.33 13.43
N GLY A 95 0.66 -2.10 14.45
CA GLY A 95 0.77 -3.56 14.40
C GLY A 95 -0.56 -4.23 14.05
N ALA A 96 -1.68 -3.75 14.60
CA ALA A 96 -3.01 -4.26 14.27
C ALA A 96 -3.35 -4.05 12.78
N ILE A 97 -3.04 -2.88 12.22
CA ILE A 97 -3.24 -2.58 10.79
C ILE A 97 -2.37 -3.49 9.92
N ALA A 98 -1.10 -3.67 10.28
CA ALA A 98 -0.18 -4.54 9.55
C ALA A 98 -0.63 -6.01 9.55
N VAL A 99 -1.10 -6.52 10.70
CA VAL A 99 -1.66 -7.87 10.83
C VAL A 99 -2.91 -8.02 9.97
N LEU A 100 -3.84 -7.06 10.03
CA LEU A 100 -5.05 -7.06 9.20
C LEU A 100 -4.71 -7.11 7.71
N ARG A 101 -3.77 -6.26 7.26
CA ARG A 101 -3.30 -6.24 5.88
C ARG A 101 -2.74 -7.59 5.45
N THR A 102 -1.89 -8.17 6.29
CA THR A 102 -1.26 -9.48 6.03
C THR A 102 -2.32 -10.58 5.93
N ALA A 103 -3.25 -10.61 6.89
CA ALA A 103 -4.33 -11.59 6.92
C ALA A 103 -5.26 -11.49 5.70
N LEU A 104 -5.72 -10.27 5.38
CA LEU A 104 -6.58 -10.04 4.21
C LEU A 104 -5.90 -10.43 2.90
N ASN A 105 -4.64 -10.01 2.72
CA ASN A 105 -3.88 -10.35 1.51
C ASN A 105 -3.63 -11.86 1.40
N TYR A 106 -3.38 -12.53 2.53
CA TYR A 106 -3.24 -13.99 2.59
C TYR A 106 -4.53 -14.72 2.21
N PHE A 107 -5.68 -14.31 2.75
CA PHE A 107 -6.98 -14.92 2.43
C PHE A 107 -7.35 -14.74 0.95
N LEU A 108 -7.18 -13.54 0.41
CA LEU A 108 -7.41 -13.26 -1.01
C LEU A 108 -6.52 -14.15 -1.91
N ALA A 109 -5.22 -14.21 -1.62
CA ALA A 109 -4.30 -15.04 -2.39
C ALA A 109 -4.63 -16.53 -2.29
N ARG A 110 -5.15 -16.99 -1.14
CA ARG A 110 -5.59 -18.37 -0.93
C ARG A 110 -6.83 -18.68 -1.74
N GLU A 111 -7.86 -17.84 -1.66
CA GLU A 111 -9.12 -18.03 -2.37
C GLU A 111 -8.89 -18.12 -3.89
N MET A 112 -8.04 -17.26 -4.44
CA MET A 112 -7.66 -17.30 -5.86
C MET A 112 -7.01 -18.63 -6.27
N ARG A 113 -6.13 -19.19 -5.44
CA ARG A 113 -5.50 -20.49 -5.71
C ARG A 113 -6.51 -21.62 -5.68
N GLU A 114 -7.44 -21.59 -4.71
CA GLU A 114 -8.53 -22.56 -4.63
C GLU A 114 -9.42 -22.49 -5.88
N THR A 115 -9.78 -21.29 -6.35
CA THR A 115 -10.59 -21.12 -7.57
C THR A 115 -9.89 -21.56 -8.85
N GLU A 116 -8.57 -21.35 -8.99
CA GLU A 116 -7.79 -21.82 -10.14
C GLU A 116 -7.67 -23.35 -10.15
N SER A 117 -7.43 -23.98 -8.99
CA SER A 117 -7.36 -25.45 -8.90
C SER A 117 -8.68 -26.14 -9.21
N ALA A 118 -9.82 -25.55 -8.80
CA ALA A 118 -11.15 -26.09 -9.06
C ALA A 118 -11.61 -25.96 -10.53
N ARG A 119 -10.97 -25.09 -11.33
CA ARG A 119 -11.22 -24.98 -12.78
C ARG A 119 -10.31 -25.89 -13.62
N ALA A 120 -9.26 -26.46 -13.01
CA ALA A 120 -8.29 -27.34 -13.68
C ALA A 120 -8.57 -28.85 -13.43
N ALA A 121 -9.56 -29.17 -12.59
CA ALA A 121 -10.07 -30.51 -12.33
C ALA A 121 -11.45 -30.69 -12.97
#